data_AF-A0A1A9ZBU2-F1
#
_entry.id   AF-A0A1A9ZBU2-F1
#
_cell.length_a   1.000
_cell.length_b   1.000
_cell.length_c   1.000
_cell.angle_alpha   90.00
_cell.angle_beta   90.00
_cell.angle_gamma   90.00
#
_symmetry.space_group_name_H-M   'P 1'
#
loop_
_entity.id
_entity.type
_entity.pdbx_description
1 polymer ?
#
loop_
_entity_poly.entity_id
_entity_poly.type
_entity_poly.pdbx_seq_one_letter_code
_entity_poly.pdbx_strand_id
1 'polypeptide(L)'
;MYEMKTLLPQFDIQLPTCMYEMKSLTTKNKTSVQGFLCKIGAGQVTSTPTASAVSTCCPLDLDKLALQMQRQLLKMSGDDAQEVVLRQEKILQQLNDLKAQLCDIRISLGFDEKDQKSSHMATSSIVVNVHNGGLREEPLHDIVINGHPKFIPYALLALKNAWKDLYTLDVKTFTHATVSDIGTEAKDFEQALKTVPMNTNNPKINITLIWKNCEHTEMISSPTMYVPIYGEVNIIRYLCRVGPQEYRYEDSPLCNEIDAVLDICYQLLRCTTPKSKASMLKALHNRLKNQQYFGGNTMSVADIGVHSSLKRMPGINDKDLTPALLEWRNRAAQVTLI
;
A
#
# COMPACT_ATOMS: atom_id res chain seq x y z
N MET A 1 -33.70 20.66 -25.37
CA MET A 1 -33.20 19.91 -24.20
C MET A 1 -33.40 18.44 -24.51
N TYR A 2 -32.38 17.61 -24.34
CA TYR A 2 -32.50 16.16 -24.52
C TYR A 2 -32.31 15.49 -23.15
N GLU A 3 -33.35 14.82 -22.65
CA GLU A 3 -33.24 14.01 -21.44
C GLU A 3 -32.63 12.65 -21.78
N MET A 4 -31.59 12.26 -21.05
CA MET A 4 -31.06 10.89 -21.11
C MET A 4 -32.02 9.96 -20.35
N LYS A 5 -32.68 9.05 -21.07
CA LYS A 5 -33.38 7.91 -20.46
C LYS A 5 -32.37 6.86 -20.03
N THR A 6 -32.32 6.55 -18.74
CA THR A 6 -31.56 5.44 -18.18
C THR A 6 -32.16 4.11 -18.61
N LEU A 7 -31.45 3.38 -19.47
CA LEU A 7 -31.78 2.01 -19.86
C LEU A 7 -31.17 0.99 -18.89
N LEU A 8 -31.51 1.12 -17.60
CA LEU A 8 -31.24 0.09 -16.60
C LEU A 8 -32.57 -0.54 -16.18
N PRO A 9 -32.76 -1.86 -16.34
CA PRO A 9 -33.93 -2.52 -15.79
C PRO A 9 -33.95 -2.37 -14.26
N GLN A 10 -35.08 -1.93 -13.70
CA GLN A 10 -35.28 -1.97 -12.25
C GLN A 10 -35.40 -3.43 -11.83
N PHE A 11 -34.42 -3.89 -11.04
CA PHE A 11 -34.51 -5.16 -10.32
C PHE A 11 -35.11 -4.89 -8.94
N ASP A 12 -36.23 -5.54 -8.62
CA ASP A 12 -36.74 -5.59 -7.25
C ASP A 12 -35.79 -6.45 -6.41
N ILE A 13 -34.90 -5.80 -5.67
CA ILE A 13 -33.99 -6.46 -4.73
C ILE A 13 -34.80 -6.86 -3.50
N GLN A 14 -35.32 -8.10 -3.48
CA GLN A 14 -35.86 -8.68 -2.25
C GLN A 14 -34.70 -8.96 -1.28
N LEU A 15 -34.54 -8.07 -0.31
CA LEU A 15 -33.58 -8.21 0.78
C LEU A 15 -33.93 -9.45 1.63
N PRO A 16 -32.98 -10.37 1.89
CA PRO A 16 -33.23 -11.51 2.75
C PRO A 16 -33.60 -11.09 4.18
N THR A 17 -34.66 -11.68 4.74
CA THR A 17 -35.14 -11.45 6.12
C THR A 17 -34.21 -11.97 7.21
N CYS A 18 -33.02 -12.49 6.88
CA CYS A 18 -32.07 -13.06 7.82
C CYS A 18 -31.01 -12.07 8.35
N MET A 19 -31.17 -10.76 8.14
CA MET A 19 -30.36 -9.77 8.86
C MET A 19 -30.75 -9.75 10.34
N TYR A 20 -29.87 -10.29 11.19
CA TYR A 20 -29.98 -10.17 12.64
C TYR A 20 -29.94 -8.70 13.08
N GLU A 21 -30.84 -8.30 13.98
CA GLU A 21 -30.75 -7.00 14.65
C GLU A 21 -29.48 -6.95 15.52
N MET A 22 -28.48 -6.19 15.09
CA MET A 22 -27.36 -5.84 15.97
C MET A 22 -27.84 -4.89 17.07
N LYS A 23 -27.80 -5.34 18.33
CA LYS A 23 -28.03 -4.47 19.48
C LYS A 23 -26.99 -3.35 19.50
N SER A 24 -27.46 -2.11 19.38
CA SER A 24 -26.63 -0.93 19.58
C SER A 24 -26.03 -0.94 20.99
N LEU A 25 -24.69 -0.99 21.08
CA LEU A 25 -23.96 -0.96 22.36
C LEU A 25 -23.95 0.42 23.02
N THR A 26 -24.63 1.42 22.45
CA THR A 26 -24.60 2.81 22.88
C THR A 26 -25.99 3.39 23.18
N THR A 27 -26.76 2.75 24.08
CA THR A 27 -27.70 3.54 24.91
C THR A 27 -28.08 2.88 26.24
N LYS A 28 -28.07 3.71 27.31
CA LYS A 28 -28.61 3.46 28.66
C LYS A 28 -27.87 2.44 29.54
N ASN A 29 -26.85 2.93 30.24
CA ASN A 29 -27.06 3.13 31.67
C ASN A 29 -27.22 4.64 31.94
N LYS A 30 -28.40 5.05 32.40
CA LYS A 30 -28.65 6.40 32.91
C LYS A 30 -28.49 6.39 34.42
N THR A 31 -27.36 6.91 34.88
CA THR A 31 -27.34 7.75 36.09
C THR A 31 -26.28 8.83 35.84
N SER A 32 -26.76 10.06 35.64
CA SER A 32 -25.94 11.27 35.54
C SER A 32 -25.16 11.47 36.85
N VAL A 33 -24.03 12.19 36.88
CA VAL A 33 -23.95 13.65 36.73
C VAL A 33 -22.53 14.09 36.32
N GLN A 34 -22.46 15.26 35.66
CA GLN A 34 -21.32 16.15 35.40
C GLN A 34 -20.00 15.76 36.13
N GLY A 35 -18.85 15.61 35.47
CA GLY A 35 -18.36 16.45 34.37
C GLY A 35 -17.53 17.60 34.95
N PHE A 36 -16.21 17.41 35.03
CA PHE A 36 -15.28 18.43 35.51
C PHE A 36 -14.01 18.48 34.66
N LEU A 37 -13.82 19.61 33.99
CA LEU A 37 -12.51 20.07 33.56
C LEU A 37 -12.42 21.58 33.85
N CYS A 38 -11.46 21.94 34.72
CA CYS A 38 -11.03 23.30 35.05
C CYS A 38 -12.01 24.23 35.81
N LYS A 39 -11.70 24.56 37.07
CA LYS A 39 -11.09 25.86 37.40
C LYS A 39 -10.74 26.05 38.89
N ILE A 40 -9.69 26.86 39.06
CA ILE A 40 -9.13 27.52 40.24
C ILE A 40 -10.21 28.16 41.15
N GLY A 41 -10.04 28.06 42.49
CA GLY A 41 -10.83 28.79 43.50
C GLY A 41 -10.29 28.56 44.92
N ALA A 42 -10.37 29.56 45.80
CA ALA A 42 -9.72 29.59 47.12
C ALA A 42 -10.69 29.50 48.32
N GLY A 43 -10.15 29.32 49.54
CA GLY A 43 -10.84 29.39 50.85
C GLY A 43 -10.87 28.02 51.57
N GLN A 44 -10.23 27.84 52.74
CA GLN A 44 -10.66 28.27 54.09
C GLN A 44 -11.97 27.60 54.57
N VAL A 45 -12.17 27.13 55.83
CA VAL A 45 -11.35 27.00 57.06
C VAL A 45 -12.12 26.10 58.08
N THR A 46 -11.47 25.62 59.17
CA THR A 46 -12.07 24.99 60.40
C THR A 46 -12.83 23.64 60.27
N SER A 47 -12.85 22.72 61.25
CA SER A 47 -12.16 22.65 62.57
C SER A 47 -12.10 21.22 63.15
N THR A 48 -11.01 20.92 63.87
CA THR A 48 -10.80 19.87 64.91
C THR A 48 -11.71 20.07 66.14
N PRO A 49 -11.78 19.17 67.18
CA PRO A 49 -10.84 18.11 67.62
C PRO A 49 -11.54 16.70 67.73
N THR A 50 -11.12 15.65 68.47
CA THR A 50 -10.22 15.49 69.64
C THR A 50 -9.60 14.07 69.76
N ALA A 51 -8.71 13.89 70.74
CA ALA A 51 -8.00 12.69 71.19
C ALA A 51 -8.91 11.55 71.74
N SER A 52 -8.49 10.29 71.92
CA SER A 52 -7.24 9.86 72.58
C SER A 52 -6.82 8.39 72.34
N ALA A 53 -5.61 8.07 72.85
CA ALA A 53 -5.01 6.74 73.09
C ALA A 53 -4.27 6.07 71.91
N VAL A 54 -2.93 6.10 72.01
CA VAL A 54 -1.98 5.35 71.19
C VAL A 54 -1.84 3.92 71.73
N SER A 55 -1.88 2.93 70.85
CA SER A 55 -1.19 1.64 71.06
C SER A 55 -0.58 1.17 69.74
N THR A 56 0.72 0.88 69.77
CA THR A 56 1.56 0.75 68.58
C THR A 56 1.33 -0.59 67.88
N CYS A 57 0.45 -0.63 66.89
CA CYS A 57 0.25 -1.82 66.06
C CYS A 57 1.05 -1.70 64.76
N CYS A 58 2.07 -2.55 64.58
CA CYS A 58 2.80 -2.63 63.31
C CYS A 58 1.86 -3.19 62.22
N PRO A 59 1.72 -2.53 61.07
CA PRO A 59 0.90 -3.07 59.98
C PRO A 59 1.62 -4.23 59.31
N LEU A 60 0.86 -5.24 58.88
CA LEU A 60 1.30 -6.47 58.22
C LEU A 60 1.88 -7.55 59.17
N ASP A 61 0.98 -8.23 59.88
CA ASP A 61 1.19 -9.60 60.35
C ASP A 61 1.31 -10.54 59.12
N LEU A 62 2.53 -10.67 58.62
CA LEU A 62 2.87 -11.47 57.43
C LEU A 62 2.55 -12.96 57.62
N ASP A 63 2.59 -13.48 58.85
CA ASP A 63 2.31 -14.88 59.16
C ASP A 63 0.82 -15.21 58.95
N LYS A 64 -0.08 -14.27 59.29
CA LYS A 64 -1.51 -14.38 58.90
C LYS A 64 -1.72 -14.37 57.39
N LEU A 65 -0.99 -13.52 56.66
CA LEU A 65 -1.10 -13.46 55.20
C LEU A 65 -0.57 -14.76 54.55
N ALA A 66 0.55 -15.28 55.03
CA ALA A 66 1.11 -16.56 54.59
C ALA A 66 0.14 -17.73 54.85
N LEU A 67 -0.46 -17.81 56.05
CA LEU A 67 -1.49 -18.81 56.36
C LEU A 67 -2.74 -18.67 55.49
N GLN A 68 -3.12 -17.46 55.09
CA GLN A 68 -4.25 -17.23 54.20
C GLN A 68 -3.93 -17.62 52.75
N MET A 69 -2.73 -17.32 52.25
CA MET A 69 -2.27 -17.77 50.94
C MET A 69 -2.12 -19.30 50.88
N GLN A 70 -1.57 -19.93 51.93
CA GLN A 70 -1.44 -21.38 51.98
C GLN A 70 -2.81 -22.08 52.06
N ARG A 71 -3.79 -21.50 52.77
CA ARG A 71 -5.19 -21.97 52.74
C ARG A 71 -5.90 -21.73 51.41
N GLN A 72 -5.51 -20.72 50.63
CA GLN A 72 -6.04 -20.51 49.27
C GLN A 72 -5.42 -21.49 48.26
N LEU A 73 -4.12 -21.76 48.37
CA LEU A 73 -3.43 -22.78 47.56
C LEU A 73 -3.92 -24.20 47.88
N LEU A 74 -4.21 -24.51 49.15
CA LEU A 74 -4.87 -25.77 49.55
C LEU A 74 -6.38 -25.83 49.23
N LYS A 75 -6.99 -24.69 48.86
CA LYS A 75 -8.39 -24.62 48.38
C LYS A 75 -8.52 -24.66 46.86
N MET A 76 -7.43 -24.48 46.12
CA MET A 76 -7.35 -24.95 44.74
C MET A 76 -7.29 -26.48 44.79
N SER A 77 -8.48 -27.08 44.77
CA SER A 77 -8.65 -28.52 44.80
C SER A 77 -7.89 -29.15 43.63
N GLY A 78 -7.40 -30.39 43.81
CA GLY A 78 -6.84 -31.16 42.70
C GLY A 78 -7.83 -31.33 41.54
N ASP A 79 -9.13 -31.21 41.82
CA ASP A 79 -10.26 -31.23 40.89
C ASP A 79 -10.16 -30.11 39.82
N ASP A 80 -9.91 -28.84 40.23
CA ASP A 80 -9.77 -27.72 39.30
C ASP A 80 -8.56 -27.90 38.36
N ALA A 81 -7.46 -28.43 38.90
CA ALA A 81 -6.26 -28.72 38.12
C ALA A 81 -6.49 -29.89 37.15
N GLN A 82 -7.25 -30.91 37.57
CA GLN A 82 -7.63 -32.04 36.71
C GLN A 82 -8.60 -31.62 35.62
N GLU A 83 -9.57 -30.73 35.88
CA GLU A 83 -10.46 -30.17 34.85
C GLU A 83 -9.67 -29.41 33.76
N VAL A 84 -8.67 -28.63 34.16
CA VAL A 84 -7.78 -27.93 33.22
C VAL A 84 -6.97 -28.91 32.37
N VAL A 85 -6.44 -29.99 32.95
CA VAL A 85 -5.70 -31.03 32.20
C VAL A 85 -6.62 -31.75 31.21
N LEU A 86 -7.80 -32.20 31.64
CA LEU A 86 -8.79 -32.85 30.76
C LEU A 86 -9.21 -31.93 29.60
N ARG A 87 -9.34 -30.63 29.85
CA ARG A 87 -9.62 -29.63 28.80
C ARG A 87 -8.44 -29.47 27.82
N GLN A 88 -7.20 -29.50 28.30
CA GLN A 88 -6.01 -29.44 27.45
C GLN A 88 -5.87 -30.70 26.59
N GLU A 89 -6.09 -31.89 27.16
CA GLU A 89 -6.12 -33.16 26.41
C GLU A 89 -7.19 -33.15 25.31
N LYS A 90 -8.40 -32.66 25.62
CA LYS A 90 -9.47 -32.51 24.62
C LYS A 90 -9.09 -31.56 23.48
N ILE A 91 -8.39 -30.46 23.77
CA ILE A 91 -7.90 -29.53 22.73
C ILE A 91 -6.82 -30.18 21.88
N LEU A 92 -5.90 -30.94 22.48
CA LEU A 92 -4.88 -31.70 21.75
C LEU A 92 -5.50 -32.77 20.84
N GLN A 93 -6.55 -33.46 21.31
CA GLN A 93 -7.34 -34.40 20.50
C GLN A 93 -7.93 -33.69 19.27
N GLN A 94 -8.60 -32.55 19.47
CA GLN A 94 -9.20 -31.76 18.38
C GLN A 94 -8.17 -31.23 17.37
N LEU A 95 -6.96 -30.88 17.82
CA LEU A 95 -5.87 -30.47 16.93
C LEU A 95 -5.32 -31.64 16.10
N ASN A 96 -5.25 -32.85 16.67
CA ASN A 96 -4.86 -34.05 15.94
C ASN A 96 -5.93 -34.46 14.91
N ASP A 97 -7.21 -34.40 15.27
CA ASP A 97 -8.33 -34.69 14.36
C ASP A 97 -8.37 -33.67 13.19
N LEU A 98 -8.16 -32.38 13.48
CA LEU A 98 -8.06 -31.34 12.46
C LEU A 98 -6.85 -31.56 11.54
N LYS A 99 -5.70 -31.98 12.09
CA LYS A 99 -4.50 -32.32 11.31
C LYS A 99 -4.77 -33.52 10.39
N ALA A 100 -5.49 -34.54 10.85
CA ALA A 100 -5.89 -35.68 10.02
C ALA A 100 -6.81 -35.22 8.87
N GLN A 101 -7.84 -34.41 9.16
CA GLN A 101 -8.72 -33.85 8.12
C GLN A 101 -7.95 -33.01 7.08
N LEU A 102 -6.94 -32.23 7.50
CA LEU A 102 -6.07 -31.49 6.58
C LEU A 102 -5.18 -32.41 5.73
N CYS A 103 -4.74 -33.55 6.26
CA CYS A 103 -4.06 -34.59 5.49
C CYS A 103 -5.00 -35.24 4.47
N ASP A 104 -6.23 -35.59 4.84
CA ASP A 104 -7.22 -36.18 3.93
C ASP A 104 -7.61 -35.20 2.81
N ILE A 105 -7.78 -33.92 3.13
CA ILE A 105 -8.00 -32.84 2.15
C ILE A 105 -6.78 -32.72 1.21
N ARG A 106 -5.55 -32.75 1.74
CA ARG A 106 -4.32 -32.70 0.94
C ARG A 106 -4.22 -33.87 -0.04
N ILE A 107 -4.54 -35.09 0.40
CA ILE A 107 -4.55 -36.31 -0.43
C ILE A 107 -5.67 -36.23 -1.50
N SER A 108 -6.87 -35.79 -1.11
CA SER A 108 -8.01 -35.56 -2.02
C SER A 108 -7.70 -34.54 -3.12
N LEU A 109 -6.86 -33.53 -2.80
CA LEU A 109 -6.36 -32.52 -3.74
C LEU A 109 -5.13 -32.99 -4.57
N GLY A 110 -4.70 -34.24 -4.44
CA GLY A 110 -3.66 -34.84 -5.29
C GLY A 110 -2.21 -34.59 -4.87
N PHE A 111 -1.96 -34.08 -3.66
CA PHE A 111 -0.60 -33.85 -3.14
C PHE A 111 -0.06 -35.08 -2.40
N ASP A 112 0.24 -36.15 -3.13
CA ASP A 112 0.83 -37.38 -2.58
C ASP A 112 2.38 -37.30 -2.60
N GLU A 113 3.01 -36.92 -1.48
CA GLU A 113 4.46 -37.10 -1.30
C GLU A 113 4.75 -38.55 -0.93
N LYS A 114 5.42 -39.28 -1.84
CA LYS A 114 6.10 -40.55 -1.53
C LYS A 114 7.58 -40.45 -1.89
N ASP A 115 8.41 -40.84 -0.94
CA ASP A 115 9.87 -40.73 -0.97
C ASP A 115 10.52 -41.22 -2.27
N GLN A 116 11.50 -40.45 -2.78
CA GLN A 116 12.63 -41.03 -3.51
C GLN A 116 13.96 -40.42 -3.05
N LYS A 117 14.85 -41.29 -2.57
CA LYS A 117 16.29 -41.02 -2.44
C LYS A 117 17.01 -41.52 -3.69
N SER A 118 18.10 -40.84 -4.03
CA SER A 118 19.15 -41.19 -5.03
C SER A 118 18.85 -41.00 -6.53
N SER A 119 19.57 -40.02 -7.08
CA SER A 119 20.27 -40.03 -8.39
C SER A 119 19.78 -40.96 -9.51
N HIS A 120 19.23 -40.38 -10.58
CA HIS A 120 19.99 -40.11 -11.82
C HIS A 120 19.18 -39.19 -12.76
N MET A 121 19.82 -38.66 -13.80
CA MET A 121 19.24 -37.61 -14.66
C MET A 121 17.99 -38.08 -15.43
N ALA A 122 16.86 -37.42 -15.17
CA ALA A 122 15.76 -37.29 -16.13
C ALA A 122 15.22 -35.85 -16.05
N THR A 123 15.17 -35.17 -17.19
CA THR A 123 14.70 -33.79 -17.31
C THR A 123 13.18 -33.69 -17.18
N SER A 124 12.71 -33.43 -15.96
CA SER A 124 11.29 -33.12 -15.68
C SER A 124 11.15 -31.67 -15.21
N SER A 125 11.26 -30.77 -16.17
CA SER A 125 10.93 -29.35 -16.00
C SER A 125 9.43 -29.16 -15.79
N ILE A 126 8.99 -28.99 -14.54
CA ILE A 126 7.81 -28.20 -14.10
C ILE A 126 7.86 -28.08 -12.57
N VAL A 127 8.84 -27.29 -12.09
CA VAL A 127 8.55 -26.41 -10.97
C VAL A 127 8.10 -25.11 -11.63
N VAL A 128 6.79 -25.00 -11.90
CA VAL A 128 6.23 -23.70 -12.29
C VAL A 128 6.34 -22.83 -11.06
N ASN A 129 7.40 -22.02 -11.06
CA ASN A 129 7.62 -20.93 -10.15
C ASN A 129 6.39 -20.01 -10.31
N VAL A 130 5.39 -20.10 -9.42
CA VAL A 130 4.06 -19.45 -9.56
C VAL A 130 4.15 -17.94 -9.32
N HIS A 131 4.92 -17.27 -10.16
CA HIS A 131 4.86 -15.83 -10.34
C HIS A 131 3.47 -15.50 -10.90
N ASN A 132 2.96 -14.31 -10.55
CA ASN A 132 1.65 -13.84 -11.00
C ASN A 132 0.45 -14.74 -10.59
N GLY A 133 0.56 -15.50 -9.49
CA GLY A 133 -0.58 -16.20 -8.86
C GLY A 133 -1.30 -17.24 -9.74
N GLY A 134 -0.66 -17.75 -10.79
CA GLY A 134 -1.25 -18.69 -11.74
C GLY A 134 -2.11 -18.06 -12.84
N LEU A 135 -2.10 -16.72 -12.96
CA LEU A 135 -2.72 -16.01 -14.08
C LEU A 135 -1.96 -16.27 -15.38
N ARG A 136 -2.68 -16.26 -16.51
CA ARG A 136 -2.06 -16.34 -17.84
C ARG A 136 -1.31 -15.05 -18.14
N GLU A 137 -0.04 -15.16 -18.48
CA GLU A 137 0.70 -14.04 -19.06
C GLU A 137 0.37 -13.94 -20.56
N GLU A 138 -0.15 -12.78 -20.96
CA GLU A 138 -0.38 -12.43 -22.37
C GLU A 138 0.60 -11.32 -22.79
N PRO A 139 1.01 -11.24 -24.07
CA PRO A 139 1.85 -10.15 -24.55
C PRO A 139 1.23 -8.78 -24.28
N LEU A 140 2.06 -7.84 -23.82
CA LEU A 140 1.61 -6.46 -23.67
C LEU A 140 1.23 -5.87 -25.03
N HIS A 141 -0.01 -5.43 -25.13
CA HIS A 141 -0.55 -4.82 -26.34
C HIS A 141 -0.02 -3.39 -26.53
N ASP A 142 -0.16 -2.86 -27.74
CA ASP A 142 0.13 -1.45 -28.04
C ASP A 142 -0.76 -0.53 -27.19
N ILE A 143 -0.14 0.46 -26.54
CA ILE A 143 -0.82 1.37 -25.62
C ILE A 143 -0.94 2.78 -26.20
N VAL A 144 -2.04 3.46 -25.88
CA VAL A 144 -2.24 4.89 -26.20
C VAL A 144 -2.23 5.67 -24.88
N ILE A 145 -1.42 6.71 -24.79
CA ILE A 145 -1.39 7.65 -23.65
C ILE A 145 -1.84 9.01 -24.17
N ASN A 146 -2.92 9.58 -23.63
CA ASN A 146 -3.25 10.98 -23.90
C ASN A 146 -2.72 11.85 -22.76
N GLY A 147 -1.95 12.89 -23.11
CA GLY A 147 -1.30 13.80 -22.16
C GLY A 147 -1.56 15.25 -22.52
N HIS A 148 -1.72 16.10 -21.50
CA HIS A 148 -1.85 17.55 -21.70
C HIS A 148 -0.46 18.20 -21.75
N PRO A 149 -0.14 19.10 -22.71
CA PRO A 149 1.22 19.64 -22.88
C PRO A 149 1.78 20.42 -21.67
N LYS A 150 0.91 21.05 -20.87
CA LYS A 150 1.29 21.68 -19.58
C LYS A 150 1.48 20.70 -18.41
N PHE A 151 1.30 19.40 -18.65
CA PHE A 151 1.27 18.32 -17.66
C PHE A 151 1.97 17.07 -18.22
N ILE A 152 3.22 17.27 -18.65
CA ILE A 152 4.05 16.30 -19.36
C ILE A 152 4.26 15.03 -18.51
N PRO A 153 4.05 13.82 -19.07
CA PRO A 153 4.24 12.56 -18.36
C PRO A 153 5.72 12.14 -18.37
N TYR A 154 6.58 12.84 -17.61
CA TYR A 154 8.02 12.60 -17.58
C TYR A 154 8.40 11.18 -17.13
N ALA A 155 7.55 10.47 -16.40
CA ALA A 155 7.78 9.09 -15.99
C ALA A 155 7.81 8.12 -17.20
N LEU A 156 7.22 8.48 -18.34
CA LEU A 156 7.33 7.70 -19.58
C LEU A 156 8.77 7.73 -20.13
N LEU A 157 9.45 8.87 -20.06
CA LEU A 157 10.86 9.00 -20.43
C LEU A 157 11.75 8.20 -19.48
N ALA A 158 11.48 8.28 -18.18
CA ALA A 158 12.19 7.51 -17.17
C ALA A 158 12.04 6.00 -17.37
N LEU A 159 10.82 5.50 -17.59
CA LEU A 159 10.56 4.08 -17.91
C LEU A 159 11.27 3.67 -19.20
N LYS A 160 11.29 4.52 -20.23
CA LYS A 160 11.99 4.24 -21.48
C LYS A 160 13.51 4.06 -21.28
N ASN A 161 14.16 4.87 -20.45
CA ASN A 161 15.58 4.65 -20.14
C ASN A 161 15.81 3.48 -19.17
N ALA A 162 14.89 3.25 -18.23
CA ALA A 162 14.98 2.14 -17.28
C ALA A 162 14.86 0.77 -17.96
N TRP A 163 13.95 0.63 -18.93
CA TRP A 163 13.69 -0.65 -19.60
C TRP A 163 14.52 -0.90 -20.85
N LYS A 164 15.33 0.06 -21.33
CA LYS A 164 16.03 0.00 -22.63
C LYS A 164 16.81 -1.30 -22.89
N ASP A 165 17.39 -1.88 -21.85
CA ASP A 165 18.23 -3.08 -21.93
C ASP A 165 17.39 -4.38 -21.97
N LEU A 166 16.10 -4.30 -21.62
CA LEU A 166 15.13 -5.41 -21.57
C LEU A 166 14.08 -5.34 -22.70
N TYR A 167 13.56 -4.13 -22.99
CA TYR A 167 12.47 -3.88 -23.96
C TYR A 167 12.75 -2.60 -24.76
N THR A 168 12.31 -2.58 -26.03
CA THR A 168 12.31 -1.36 -26.84
C THR A 168 10.93 -0.69 -26.80
N LEU A 169 10.83 0.38 -26.01
CA LEU A 169 9.65 1.26 -25.98
C LEU A 169 9.70 2.26 -27.15
N ASP A 170 9.00 1.94 -28.23
CA ASP A 170 8.84 2.82 -29.40
C ASP A 170 7.73 3.83 -29.14
N VAL A 171 8.11 5.04 -28.72
CA VAL A 171 7.19 6.12 -28.39
C VAL A 171 7.02 7.03 -29.59
N LYS A 172 5.82 7.01 -30.19
CA LYS A 172 5.41 7.90 -31.27
C LYS A 172 4.51 8.99 -30.71
N THR A 173 4.74 10.25 -31.11
CA THR A 173 3.99 11.39 -30.62
C THR A 173 3.09 11.99 -31.69
N PHE A 174 1.91 12.43 -31.28
CA PHE A 174 0.90 13.05 -32.14
C PHE A 174 0.24 14.22 -31.41
N THR A 175 -0.31 15.18 -32.15
CA THR A 175 -1.08 16.30 -31.58
C THR A 175 -2.54 16.21 -32.00
N HIS A 176 -3.44 16.15 -31.02
CA HIS A 176 -4.88 16.17 -31.24
C HIS A 176 -5.37 17.59 -31.52
N ALA A 177 -6.43 17.74 -32.33
CA ALA A 177 -6.98 19.04 -32.74
C ALA A 177 -7.46 19.96 -31.60
N THR A 178 -7.53 19.47 -30.35
CA THR A 178 -7.80 20.30 -29.16
C THR A 178 -6.56 21.04 -28.63
N VAL A 179 -5.39 20.86 -29.25
CA VAL A 179 -4.14 21.53 -28.93
C VAL A 179 -3.56 22.15 -30.21
N SER A 180 -3.38 23.47 -30.23
CA SER A 180 -2.82 24.20 -31.37
C SER A 180 -1.29 24.26 -31.37
N ASP A 181 -0.67 24.40 -30.20
CA ASP A 181 0.77 24.23 -29.97
C ASP A 181 0.98 23.52 -28.63
N ILE A 182 1.98 22.63 -28.61
CA ILE A 182 2.40 21.87 -27.42
C ILE A 182 3.38 22.67 -26.53
N GLY A 183 3.97 23.75 -27.04
CA GLY A 183 4.94 24.58 -26.31
C GLY A 183 6.36 24.00 -26.31
N THR A 184 7.29 24.67 -25.64
CA THR A 184 8.73 24.31 -25.63
C THR A 184 9.01 23.06 -24.79
N GLU A 185 8.58 23.03 -23.53
CA GLU A 185 8.86 21.92 -22.61
C GLU A 185 8.39 20.55 -23.15
N ALA A 186 7.24 20.53 -23.83
CA ALA A 186 6.72 19.33 -24.46
C ALA A 186 7.57 18.90 -25.67
N LYS A 187 8.04 19.84 -26.49
CA LYS A 187 8.97 19.57 -27.61
C LYS A 187 10.31 19.06 -27.09
N ASP A 188 10.84 19.64 -26.02
CA ASP A 188 12.08 19.19 -25.38
C ASP A 188 11.94 17.76 -24.85
N PHE A 189 10.79 17.42 -24.25
CA PHE A 189 10.44 16.06 -23.85
C PHE A 189 10.31 15.09 -25.05
N GLU A 190 9.72 15.51 -26.18
CA GLU A 190 9.70 14.70 -27.40
C GLU A 190 11.10 14.43 -27.96
N GLN A 191 12.02 15.39 -27.85
CA GLN A 191 13.42 15.18 -28.25
C GLN A 191 14.14 14.25 -27.27
N ALA A 192 13.94 14.42 -25.96
CA ALA A 192 14.50 13.51 -24.95
C ALA A 192 14.00 12.07 -25.13
N LEU A 193 12.75 11.87 -25.52
CA LEU A 193 12.23 10.54 -25.89
C LEU A 193 12.94 9.92 -27.10
N LYS A 194 13.50 10.72 -28.02
CA LYS A 194 14.23 10.25 -29.21
C LYS A 194 15.72 9.99 -28.93
N THR A 195 16.31 10.60 -27.90
CA THR A 195 17.73 10.41 -27.56
C THR A 195 18.00 9.15 -26.73
N VAL A 196 16.99 8.56 -26.07
CA VAL A 196 17.16 7.27 -25.38
C VAL A 196 17.50 6.17 -26.41
N PRO A 197 18.63 5.47 -26.28
CA PRO A 197 19.04 4.44 -27.23
C PRO A 197 18.03 3.28 -27.26
N MET A 198 17.79 2.74 -28.45
CA MET A 198 16.91 1.57 -28.67
C MET A 198 17.74 0.37 -29.10
N ASN A 199 17.48 -0.80 -28.51
CA ASN A 199 18.05 -2.06 -28.95
C ASN A 199 17.02 -2.81 -29.81
N THR A 200 17.23 -2.85 -31.13
CA THR A 200 16.29 -3.49 -32.08
C THR A 200 16.11 -4.99 -31.89
N ASN A 201 16.96 -5.64 -31.09
CA ASN A 201 16.85 -7.06 -30.77
C ASN A 201 15.91 -7.33 -29.57
N ASN A 202 15.60 -6.31 -28.76
CA ASN A 202 14.74 -6.45 -27.59
C ASN A 202 13.26 -6.46 -27.99
N PRO A 203 12.39 -7.18 -27.26
CA PRO A 203 10.95 -7.17 -27.49
C PRO A 203 10.39 -5.75 -27.53
N LYS A 204 9.54 -5.49 -28.53
CA LYS A 204 9.05 -4.15 -28.83
C LYS A 204 7.66 -3.92 -28.23
N ILE A 205 7.47 -2.76 -27.61
CA ILE A 205 6.16 -2.26 -27.16
C ILE A 205 5.96 -0.91 -27.85
N ASN A 206 4.88 -0.76 -28.64
CA ASN A 206 4.57 0.53 -29.25
C ASN A 206 3.72 1.37 -28.30
N ILE A 207 4.11 2.64 -28.13
CA ILE A 207 3.44 3.61 -27.26
C ILE A 207 3.05 4.81 -28.11
N THR A 208 1.76 5.10 -28.19
CA THR A 208 1.24 6.28 -28.89
C THR A 208 0.94 7.37 -27.87
N LEU A 209 1.78 8.39 -27.79
CA LEU A 209 1.53 9.57 -26.96
C LEU A 209 0.76 10.62 -27.78
N ILE A 210 -0.43 10.99 -27.35
CA ILE A 210 -1.26 12.01 -28.01
C ILE A 210 -1.35 13.24 -27.11
N TRP A 211 -0.79 14.36 -27.56
CA TRP A 211 -0.98 15.67 -26.95
C TRP A 211 -2.42 16.13 -27.15
N LYS A 212 -3.18 16.20 -26.06
CA LYS A 212 -4.63 16.43 -26.06
C LYS A 212 -4.97 17.36 -24.91
N ASN A 213 -5.96 18.23 -25.09
CA ASN A 213 -6.52 18.97 -23.96
C ASN A 213 -7.38 18.03 -23.10
N CYS A 214 -6.73 17.30 -22.18
CA CYS A 214 -7.35 16.44 -21.17
C CYS A 214 -7.05 16.98 -19.76
N GLU A 215 -7.96 16.76 -18.82
CA GLU A 215 -7.78 17.17 -17.41
C GLU A 215 -6.69 16.35 -16.71
N HIS A 216 -6.60 15.06 -17.05
CA HIS A 216 -5.68 14.10 -16.47
C HIS A 216 -4.96 13.32 -17.59
N THR A 217 -3.72 12.92 -17.34
CA THR A 217 -3.04 11.91 -18.18
C THR A 217 -3.87 10.63 -18.13
N GLU A 218 -4.21 10.07 -19.28
CA GLU A 218 -5.03 8.85 -19.40
C GLU A 218 -4.30 7.84 -20.31
N MET A 219 -4.40 6.54 -20.01
CA MET A 219 -3.87 5.48 -20.86
C MET A 219 -4.96 4.46 -21.21
N ILE A 220 -4.97 4.04 -22.46
CA ILE A 220 -5.84 3.00 -23.02
C ILE A 220 -4.92 1.84 -23.46
N SER A 221 -5.09 0.67 -22.84
CA SER A 221 -4.29 -0.53 -23.12
C SER A 221 -4.92 -1.50 -24.12
N SER A 222 -6.21 -1.32 -24.43
CA SER A 222 -6.89 -2.06 -25.49
C SER A 222 -8.01 -1.21 -26.09
N PRO A 223 -8.15 -1.13 -27.43
CA PRO A 223 -9.29 -0.49 -28.08
C PRO A 223 -10.63 -1.18 -27.81
N THR A 224 -10.64 -2.48 -27.52
CA THR A 224 -11.87 -3.26 -27.26
C THR A 224 -12.31 -3.15 -25.80
N MET A 225 -11.37 -3.01 -24.88
CA MET A 225 -11.61 -2.81 -23.45
C MET A 225 -11.32 -1.36 -23.07
N TYR A 226 -12.22 -0.45 -23.47
CA TYR A 226 -12.09 1.00 -23.27
C TYR A 226 -12.31 1.42 -21.80
N VAL A 227 -11.44 0.95 -20.89
CA VAL A 227 -11.38 1.37 -19.49
C VAL A 227 -10.09 2.17 -19.29
N PRO A 228 -10.12 3.50 -19.42
CA PRO A 228 -8.91 4.32 -19.32
C PRO A 228 -8.34 4.33 -17.91
N ILE A 229 -7.02 4.15 -17.81
CA ILE A 229 -6.26 4.27 -16.56
C ILE A 229 -5.83 5.73 -16.40
N TYR A 230 -6.39 6.41 -15.40
CA TYR A 230 -6.15 7.83 -15.13
C TYR A 230 -5.00 8.06 -14.15
N GLY A 231 -4.18 9.07 -14.45
CA GLY A 231 -3.05 9.52 -13.64
C GLY A 231 -1.76 8.79 -13.99
N GLU A 232 -0.70 9.55 -14.25
CA GLU A 232 0.64 9.05 -14.57
C GLU A 232 1.16 8.02 -13.56
N VAL A 233 0.88 8.24 -12.27
CA VAL A 233 1.21 7.32 -11.18
C VAL A 233 0.56 5.93 -11.39
N ASN A 234 -0.71 5.87 -11.78
CA ASN A 234 -1.40 4.61 -12.02
C ASN A 234 -0.98 3.96 -13.34
N ILE A 235 -0.61 4.77 -14.34
CA ILE A 235 0.00 4.31 -15.58
C ILE A 235 1.33 3.60 -15.28
N ILE A 236 2.23 4.17 -14.47
CA ILE A 236 3.50 3.50 -14.14
C ILE A 236 3.33 2.29 -13.23
N ARG A 237 2.33 2.27 -12.33
CA ARG A 237 1.93 1.06 -11.59
C ARG A 237 1.49 -0.07 -12.52
N TYR A 238 0.65 0.23 -13.50
CA TYR A 238 0.20 -0.73 -14.50
C TYR A 238 1.38 -1.24 -15.32
N LEU A 239 2.20 -0.34 -15.89
CA LEU A 239 3.35 -0.70 -16.70
C LEU A 239 4.37 -1.56 -15.94
N CYS A 240 4.70 -1.22 -14.69
CA CYS A 240 5.61 -2.02 -13.88
C CYS A 240 5.07 -3.42 -13.56
N ARG A 241 3.74 -3.60 -13.46
CA ARG A 241 3.09 -4.89 -13.26
C ARG A 241 3.11 -5.77 -14.52
N VAL A 242 2.77 -5.20 -15.67
CA VAL A 242 2.67 -5.96 -16.95
C VAL A 242 3.98 -6.04 -17.74
N GLY A 243 5.00 -5.27 -17.33
CA GLY A 243 6.30 -5.17 -17.97
C GLY A 243 7.34 -6.17 -17.45
N PRO A 244 8.65 -5.87 -17.65
CA PRO A 244 9.76 -6.70 -17.16
C PRO A 244 9.65 -7.03 -15.68
N GLN A 245 9.94 -8.28 -15.33
CA GLN A 245 9.84 -8.82 -13.97
C GLN A 245 10.72 -8.04 -12.97
N GLU A 246 11.87 -7.54 -13.43
CA GLU A 246 12.81 -6.72 -12.67
C GLU A 246 12.19 -5.42 -12.13
N TYR A 247 11.09 -4.96 -12.73
CA TYR A 247 10.35 -3.76 -12.33
C TYR A 247 9.02 -4.06 -11.62
N ARG A 248 8.63 -5.34 -11.48
CA ARG A 248 7.44 -5.76 -10.72
C ARG A 248 7.70 -5.57 -9.23
N TYR A 249 7.30 -4.40 -8.72
CA TYR A 249 7.53 -4.01 -7.33
C TYR A 249 6.63 -4.73 -6.30
N GLU A 250 5.69 -5.55 -6.76
CA GLU A 250 4.74 -6.30 -5.93
C GLU A 250 5.41 -7.43 -5.15
N ASP A 251 6.45 -8.04 -5.72
CA ASP A 251 7.30 -9.05 -5.10
C ASP A 251 8.27 -8.46 -4.06
N SER A 252 8.34 -7.11 -3.96
CA SER A 252 9.20 -6.42 -3.00
C SER A 252 8.58 -6.41 -1.59
N PRO A 253 9.35 -6.64 -0.51
CA PRO A 253 8.87 -6.43 0.86
C PRO A 253 8.50 -4.95 1.15
N LEU A 254 8.89 -4.02 0.26
CA LEU A 254 8.55 -2.60 0.33
C LEU A 254 7.37 -2.21 -0.58
N CYS A 255 6.60 -3.16 -1.14
CA CYS A 255 5.50 -2.87 -2.07
C CYS A 255 4.51 -1.81 -1.54
N ASN A 256 4.06 -1.96 -0.29
CA ASN A 256 3.18 -1.00 0.39
C ASN A 256 3.81 0.40 0.58
N GLU A 257 5.12 0.45 0.82
CA GLU A 257 5.86 1.71 0.98
C GLU A 257 6.03 2.43 -0.36
N ILE A 258 6.33 1.68 -1.41
CA ILE A 258 6.39 2.14 -2.80
C ILE A 258 5.02 2.70 -3.22
N ASP A 259 3.93 1.98 -2.96
CA ASP A 259 2.58 2.47 -3.26
C ASP A 259 2.20 3.72 -2.45
N ALA A 260 2.59 3.79 -1.18
CA ALA A 260 2.35 4.99 -0.38
C ALA A 260 3.16 6.21 -0.86
N VAL A 261 4.36 6.03 -1.42
CA VAL A 261 5.13 7.11 -2.07
C VAL A 261 4.45 7.55 -3.37
N LEU A 262 3.99 6.60 -4.18
CA LEU A 262 3.24 6.85 -5.40
C LEU A 262 1.93 7.63 -5.13
N ASP A 263 1.22 7.33 -4.05
CA ASP A 263 0.04 8.10 -3.64
C ASP A 263 0.39 9.53 -3.17
N ILE A 264 1.52 9.71 -2.48
CA ILE A 264 2.03 11.05 -2.15
C ILE A 264 2.33 11.85 -3.43
N CYS A 265 2.85 11.21 -4.48
CA CYS A 265 3.08 11.84 -5.78
C CYS A 265 1.77 12.35 -6.42
N TYR A 266 0.75 11.49 -6.43
CA TYR A 266 -0.59 11.84 -6.92
C TYR A 266 -1.24 12.99 -6.13
N GLN A 267 -1.10 12.98 -4.80
CA GLN A 267 -1.60 14.05 -3.92
C GLN A 267 -0.81 15.35 -4.07
N LEU A 268 0.52 15.28 -4.24
CA LEU A 268 1.41 16.43 -4.41
C LEU A 268 1.03 17.24 -5.66
N LEU A 269 0.77 16.58 -6.78
CA LEU A 269 0.33 17.21 -8.03
C LEU A 269 -1.05 17.89 -7.92
N ARG A 270 -1.88 17.48 -6.95
CA ARG A 270 -3.20 18.08 -6.67
C ARG A 270 -3.17 19.13 -5.55
N CYS A 271 -2.02 19.39 -4.93
CA CYS A 271 -1.91 20.36 -3.83
C CYS A 271 -2.02 21.81 -4.34
N THR A 272 -3.12 22.49 -4.00
CA THR A 272 -3.33 23.91 -4.33
C THR A 272 -2.63 24.87 -3.35
N THR A 273 -2.45 24.47 -2.09
CA THR A 273 -1.89 25.35 -1.04
C THR A 273 -0.39 25.12 -0.80
N PRO A 274 0.41 26.16 -0.46
CA PRO A 274 1.81 25.98 -0.06
C PRO A 274 1.96 25.07 1.17
N LYS A 275 1.03 25.15 2.14
CA LYS A 275 1.03 24.32 3.35
C LYS A 275 0.86 22.83 3.04
N SER A 276 -0.06 22.47 2.13
CA SER A 276 -0.25 21.08 1.74
C SER A 276 0.94 20.55 0.91
N LYS A 277 1.51 21.37 0.01
CA LYS A 277 2.77 21.03 -0.71
C LYS A 277 3.92 20.73 0.27
N ALA A 278 4.18 21.63 1.22
CA ALA A 278 5.20 21.44 2.25
C ALA A 278 4.96 20.18 3.11
N SER A 279 3.70 19.85 3.41
CA SER A 279 3.35 18.61 4.11
C SER A 279 3.66 17.35 3.30
N MET A 280 3.40 17.36 1.99
CA MET A 280 3.72 16.24 1.09
C MET A 280 5.24 16.07 0.92
N LEU A 281 5.99 17.18 0.75
CA LEU A 281 7.46 17.16 0.72
C LEU A 281 8.05 16.61 2.02
N LYS A 282 7.50 16.97 3.17
CA LYS A 282 7.90 16.40 4.47
C LYS A 282 7.59 14.91 4.58
N ALA A 283 6.48 14.44 3.99
CA ALA A 283 6.16 13.01 3.93
C ALA A 283 7.17 12.23 3.07
N LEU A 284 7.55 12.76 1.91
CA LEU A 284 8.63 12.20 1.07
C LEU A 284 9.97 12.16 1.83
N HIS A 285 10.39 13.28 2.43
CA HIS A 285 11.60 13.34 3.24
C HIS A 285 11.60 12.27 4.35
N ASN A 286 10.49 12.12 5.08
CA ASN A 286 10.38 11.15 6.17
C ASN A 286 10.48 9.69 5.72
N ARG A 287 10.11 9.37 4.47
CA ARG A 287 10.31 8.04 3.88
C ARG A 287 11.71 7.86 3.31
N LEU A 288 12.32 8.91 2.77
CA LEU A 288 13.67 8.85 2.20
C LEU A 288 14.80 8.83 3.26
N LYS A 289 14.64 9.51 4.41
CA LYS A 289 15.71 9.76 5.40
C LYS A 289 16.55 8.55 5.86
N ASN A 290 16.01 7.32 5.75
CA ASN A 290 16.64 6.08 6.21
C ASN A 290 17.10 5.16 5.06
N GLN A 291 16.99 5.59 3.80
CA GLN A 291 17.23 4.77 2.61
C GLN A 291 17.80 5.60 1.45
N GLN A 292 18.44 4.95 0.48
CA GLN A 292 19.08 5.64 -0.65
C GLN A 292 18.06 6.12 -1.69
N TYR A 293 17.00 5.34 -1.86
CA TYR A 293 15.90 5.49 -2.82
C TYR A 293 14.58 5.16 -2.13
N PHE A 294 13.45 5.51 -2.74
CA PHE A 294 12.13 5.24 -2.16
C PHE A 294 11.77 3.75 -2.12
N GLY A 295 12.42 2.93 -2.95
CA GLY A 295 12.38 1.45 -2.88
C GLY A 295 13.53 0.82 -2.08
N GLY A 296 14.20 1.56 -1.19
CA GLY A 296 15.30 1.05 -0.36
C GLY A 296 16.68 1.36 -0.93
N ASN A 297 17.44 0.32 -1.25
CA ASN A 297 18.83 0.42 -1.71
C ASN A 297 18.95 0.57 -3.24
N THR A 298 17.88 0.30 -3.99
CA THR A 298 17.85 0.39 -5.46
C THR A 298 16.76 1.34 -5.95
N MET A 299 16.98 1.90 -7.14
CA MET A 299 16.00 2.74 -7.84
C MET A 299 14.73 1.94 -8.11
N SER A 300 13.55 2.53 -7.85
CA SER A 300 12.26 1.88 -8.02
C SER A 300 11.26 2.73 -8.80
N VAL A 301 10.08 2.17 -9.09
CA VAL A 301 8.95 2.92 -9.68
C VAL A 301 8.53 4.12 -8.81
N ALA A 302 8.67 4.05 -7.48
CA ALA A 302 8.39 5.17 -6.60
C ALA A 302 9.31 6.36 -6.90
N ASP A 303 10.60 6.12 -7.13
CA ASP A 303 11.57 7.16 -7.46
C ASP A 303 11.27 7.83 -8.81
N ILE A 304 10.88 7.03 -9.81
CA ILE A 304 10.39 7.52 -11.10
C ILE A 304 9.16 8.43 -10.91
N GLY A 305 8.19 7.97 -10.11
CA GLY A 305 6.98 8.73 -9.78
C GLY A 305 7.27 10.06 -9.08
N VAL A 306 8.18 10.06 -8.09
CA VAL A 306 8.58 11.28 -7.37
C VAL A 306 9.31 12.23 -8.30
N HIS A 307 10.27 11.74 -9.12
CA HIS A 307 11.07 12.65 -9.94
C HIS A 307 10.23 13.31 -11.04
N SER A 308 9.36 12.55 -11.72
CA SER A 308 8.39 13.13 -12.65
C SER A 308 7.48 14.15 -11.96
N SER A 309 6.92 13.80 -10.80
CA SER A 309 5.98 14.68 -10.09
C SER A 309 6.62 15.98 -9.63
N LEU A 310 7.89 15.96 -9.21
CA LEU A 310 8.64 17.17 -8.88
C LEU A 310 8.97 18.01 -10.12
N LYS A 311 9.37 17.39 -11.24
CA LYS A 311 9.63 18.11 -12.50
C LYS A 311 8.38 18.84 -13.01
N ARG A 312 7.21 18.22 -12.89
CA ARG A 312 5.90 18.80 -13.24
C ARG A 312 5.45 19.97 -12.35
N MET A 313 6.20 20.30 -11.30
CA MET A 313 5.81 21.31 -10.30
C MET A 313 6.70 22.56 -10.41
N PRO A 314 6.40 23.53 -11.30
CA PRO A 314 7.21 24.74 -11.48
C PRO A 314 7.28 25.66 -10.25
N GLY A 315 6.47 25.38 -9.22
CA GLY A 315 6.49 26.07 -7.93
C GLY A 315 7.27 25.34 -6.82
N ILE A 316 8.07 24.33 -7.14
CA ILE A 316 9.05 23.72 -6.23
C ILE A 316 10.43 23.87 -6.84
N ASN A 317 11.29 24.61 -6.15
CA ASN A 317 12.69 24.77 -6.49
C ASN A 317 13.58 24.00 -5.51
N ASP A 318 14.87 23.95 -5.79
CA ASP A 318 15.88 23.32 -4.94
C ASP A 318 15.84 23.82 -3.48
N LYS A 319 15.47 25.10 -3.29
CA LYS A 319 15.36 25.75 -1.99
C LYS A 319 14.19 25.21 -1.13
N ASP A 320 13.20 24.60 -1.76
CA ASP A 320 12.03 24.01 -1.11
C ASP A 320 12.25 22.53 -0.72
N LEU A 321 13.35 21.93 -1.21
CA LEU A 321 13.72 20.53 -0.96
C LEU A 321 14.71 20.40 0.18
N THR A 322 14.53 19.39 1.03
CA THR A 322 15.51 19.04 2.08
C THR A 322 16.81 18.52 1.44
N PRO A 323 17.98 18.65 2.10
CA PRO A 323 19.25 18.14 1.57
C PRO A 323 19.21 16.68 1.08
N ALA A 324 18.59 15.78 1.85
CA ALA A 324 18.42 14.38 1.45
C ALA A 324 17.63 14.19 0.13
N LEU A 325 16.58 15.01 -0.09
CA LEU A 325 15.81 15.01 -1.34
C LEU A 325 16.61 15.61 -2.51
N LEU A 326 17.47 16.61 -2.27
CA LEU A 326 18.35 17.17 -3.30
C LEU A 326 19.39 16.14 -3.75
N GLU A 327 20.06 15.49 -2.79
CA GLU A 327 21.02 14.42 -3.08
C GLU A 327 20.38 13.25 -3.82
N TRP A 328 19.19 12.81 -3.37
CA TRP A 328 18.43 11.77 -4.05
C TRP A 328 18.04 12.19 -5.47
N ARG A 329 17.55 13.41 -5.69
CA ARG A 329 17.14 13.88 -7.01
C ARG A 329 18.32 13.94 -7.98
N ASN A 330 19.51 14.31 -7.50
CA ASN A 330 20.73 14.30 -8.30
C ASN A 330 21.12 12.86 -8.72
N ARG A 331 20.91 11.85 -7.86
CA ARG A 331 21.04 10.42 -8.22
C ARG A 331 19.95 9.98 -9.20
N ALA A 332 18.70 10.39 -8.96
CA ALA A 332 17.55 10.04 -9.80
C ALA A 332 17.69 10.57 -11.23
N ALA A 333 18.15 11.81 -11.42
CA ALA A 333 18.35 12.42 -12.74
C ALA A 333 19.27 11.60 -13.67
N GLN A 334 20.30 10.95 -13.11
CA GLN A 334 21.21 10.07 -13.86
C GLN A 334 20.52 8.82 -14.43
N VAL A 335 19.41 8.37 -13.82
CA VAL A 335 18.67 7.17 -14.21
C VAL A 335 17.38 7.49 -14.95
N THR A 336 16.69 8.59 -14.60
CA THR A 336 15.40 8.94 -15.21
C THR A 336 15.52 9.81 -16.46
N LEU A 337 16.64 10.51 -16.65
CA LEU A 337 16.84 11.51 -17.72
C LEU A 337 15.82 12.66 -17.69
N ILE A 338 15.41 13.09 -16.49
CA ILE A 338 14.42 14.17 -16.23
C ILE A 338 15.13 15.42 -15.74
#